data_AF-A0A843DYQ2-F1
#
_entry.id   AF-A0A843DYQ2-F1
#
_cell.length_a   1.000
_cell.length_b   1.000
_cell.length_c   1.000
_cell.angle_alpha   90.00
_cell.angle_beta   90.00
_cell.angle_gamma   90.00
#
_symmetry.space_group_name_H-M   'P 1'
#
loop_
_entity.id
_entity.type
_entity.pdbx_description
1 polymer ?
#
loop_
_entity_poly.entity_id
_entity_poly.type
_entity_poly.pdbx_seq_one_letter_code
_entity_poly.pdbx_strand_id
1 'polypeptide(L)' 'IKKGYKLGYHKAAKMAEIATWAKICAVTDLDPAIIRGANMTPYKTVEDALKDALAANPDARVEVFMEGSVTIPKPPEA' A
#
# COMPACT_ATOMS: atom_id res chain seq x y z
N ILE A 1 25.03 18.27 -0.91
CA ILE A 1 23.85 17.55 -1.44
C ILE A 1 24.12 17.25 -2.92
N LYS A 2 24.12 15.98 -3.35
CA LYS A 2 24.33 15.62 -4.76
C LYS A 2 23.22 16.23 -5.63
N LYS A 3 23.59 16.76 -6.81
CA LYS A 3 22.63 17.25 -7.83
C LYS A 3 21.58 16.15 -8.09
N GLY A 4 20.29 16.48 -7.94
CA GLY A 4 19.17 15.57 -8.21
C GLY A 4 18.47 14.95 -7.00
N TYR A 5 18.98 15.13 -5.76
CA TYR A 5 18.22 14.75 -4.57
C TYR A 5 16.96 15.61 -4.44
N LYS A 6 15.80 14.96 -4.33
CA LYS A 6 14.53 15.59 -3.96
C LYS A 6 13.98 14.89 -2.73
N LEU A 7 13.69 15.67 -1.69
CA LEU A 7 13.13 15.15 -0.45
C LEU A 7 11.84 14.38 -0.74
N GLY A 8 11.70 13.19 -0.15
CA GLY A 8 10.53 12.33 -0.32
C GLY A 8 10.58 11.38 -1.53
N TYR A 9 11.42 11.64 -2.54
CA TYR A 9 11.47 10.80 -3.75
C TYR A 9 11.87 9.35 -3.45
N HIS A 10 12.70 9.11 -2.44
CA HIS A 10 13.09 7.76 -2.02
C HIS A 10 11.89 6.95 -1.47
N LYS A 11 10.92 7.61 -0.82
CA LYS A 11 9.67 6.95 -0.37
C LYS A 11 8.76 6.66 -1.56
N ALA A 12 8.61 7.62 -2.47
CA ALA A 12 7.83 7.42 -3.69
C ALA A 12 8.39 6.28 -4.56
N ALA A 13 9.71 6.20 -4.71
CA ALA A 13 10.37 5.11 -5.44
C ALA A 13 10.13 3.75 -4.77
N LYS A 14 10.13 3.68 -3.43
CA LYS A 14 9.82 2.45 -2.69
C LYS A 14 8.36 2.03 -2.88
N MET A 15 7.43 2.97 -2.86
CA MET A 15 6.01 2.68 -3.17
C MET A 15 5.83 2.21 -4.62
N ALA A 16 6.53 2.82 -5.57
CA ALA A 16 6.51 2.39 -6.96
C ALA A 16 7.07 0.98 -7.15
N GLU A 17 8.13 0.62 -6.42
CA GLU A 17 8.68 -0.73 -6.42
C GLU A 17 7.68 -1.76 -5.85
N ILE A 18 7.04 -1.46 -4.72
CA ILE A 18 5.98 -2.31 -4.15
C ILE A 18 4.85 -2.54 -5.16
N ALA A 19 4.45 -1.50 -5.89
CA ALA A 19 3.37 -1.58 -6.87
C ALA A 19 3.70 -2.48 -8.09
N THR A 20 4.94 -2.93 -8.25
CA THR A 20 5.30 -3.91 -9.29
C THR A 20 4.90 -5.35 -8.95
N TRP A 21 4.70 -5.65 -7.66
CA TRP A 21 4.42 -7.01 -7.18
C TRP A 21 3.23 -7.10 -6.22
N ALA A 22 2.70 -5.97 -5.72
CA ALA A 22 1.52 -5.92 -4.87
C ALA A 22 0.49 -4.89 -5.36
N LYS A 23 -0.80 -5.21 -5.19
CA LYS A 23 -1.89 -4.24 -5.32
C LYS A 23 -1.96 -3.43 -4.03
N ILE A 24 -1.76 -2.13 -4.14
CA ILE A 24 -1.85 -1.20 -3.01
C ILE A 24 -3.24 -0.56 -3.02
N CYS A 25 -3.99 -0.72 -1.94
CA CYS A 25 -5.32 -0.16 -1.76
C CYS A 25 -5.27 0.98 -0.72
N ALA A 26 -6.06 2.03 -0.92
CA ALA A 26 -6.17 3.13 0.04
C ALA A 26 -7.63 3.41 0.37
N VAL A 27 -7.93 3.42 1.66
CA VAL A 27 -9.22 3.86 2.23
C VAL A 27 -8.97 5.19 2.93
N THR A 28 -9.44 6.28 2.34
CA THR A 28 -9.14 7.64 2.79
C THR A 28 -10.12 8.63 2.16
N ASP A 29 -10.29 9.80 2.77
CA ASP A 29 -11.13 10.89 2.27
C ASP A 29 -10.45 11.75 1.18
N LEU A 30 -9.24 11.38 0.75
CA LEU A 30 -8.56 12.04 -0.36
C LEU A 30 -9.29 11.79 -1.69
N ASP A 31 -9.15 12.75 -2.63
CA ASP A 31 -9.68 12.60 -3.98
C ASP A 31 -9.16 11.29 -4.62
N PRO A 32 -10.05 10.40 -5.08
CA PRO A 32 -9.67 9.18 -5.78
C PRO A 32 -8.70 9.41 -6.95
N ALA A 33 -8.71 10.57 -7.60
CA ALA A 33 -7.76 10.91 -8.66
C ALA A 33 -6.32 11.03 -8.13
N ILE A 34 -6.12 11.57 -6.93
CA ILE A 34 -4.81 11.66 -6.27
C ILE A 34 -4.29 10.25 -5.96
N ILE A 35 -5.15 9.39 -5.43
CA ILE A 35 -4.79 8.00 -5.10
C ILE A 35 -4.39 7.21 -6.34
N ARG A 36 -5.16 7.32 -7.42
CA ARG A 36 -4.81 6.70 -8.71
C ARG A 36 -3.51 7.26 -9.29
N GLY A 37 -3.29 8.57 -9.19
CA GLY A 37 -2.04 9.22 -9.59
C GLY A 37 -0.81 8.73 -8.82
N ALA A 38 -1.01 8.20 -7.61
CA ALA A 38 0.02 7.56 -6.80
C ALA A 38 0.15 6.04 -7.03
N ASN A 39 -0.47 5.49 -8.09
CA ASN A 39 -0.45 4.08 -8.45
C ASN A 39 -1.07 3.15 -7.38
N MET A 40 -2.12 3.64 -6.70
CA MET A 40 -2.89 2.90 -5.70
C MET A 40 -4.38 2.83 -6.11
N THR A 41 -5.11 1.86 -5.57
CA THR A 41 -6.55 1.68 -5.83
C THR A 41 -7.39 2.32 -4.69
N PRO A 42 -8.21 3.34 -4.97
CA PRO A 42 -9.04 3.97 -3.95
C PRO A 42 -10.29 3.14 -3.64
N TYR A 43 -10.63 3.05 -2.36
CA TYR A 43 -11.89 2.49 -1.86
C TYR A 43 -12.50 3.43 -0.83
N LYS A 44 -13.83 3.34 -0.66
CA LYS A 44 -14.55 4.11 0.36
C LYS A 44 -14.52 3.43 1.73
N THR A 45 -14.46 2.11 1.76
CA THR A 45 -14.48 1.32 2.99
C THR A 45 -13.43 0.22 2.96
N VAL A 46 -13.00 -0.24 4.14
CA VAL A 46 -12.13 -1.42 4.27
C VAL A 46 -12.85 -2.68 3.82
N GLU A 47 -14.16 -2.77 4.03
CA GLU A 47 -14.99 -3.90 3.58
C GLU A 47 -14.93 -4.07 2.06
N ASP A 48 -15.13 -2.98 1.31
CA ASP A 48 -15.07 -3.00 -0.16
C ASP A 48 -13.68 -3.44 -0.66
N ALA A 49 -12.62 -2.92 -0.03
CA ALA A 49 -11.24 -3.27 -0.36
C ALA A 49 -10.93 -4.75 -0.07
N LEU A 50 -11.38 -5.26 1.08
CA LEU A 50 -11.16 -6.65 1.48
C LEU A 50 -11.97 -7.62 0.62
N LYS A 51 -13.22 -7.28 0.30
CA LYS A 51 -14.09 -8.09 -0.57
C LYS A 51 -13.46 -8.26 -1.96
N ASP A 52 -12.92 -7.19 -2.53
CA ASP A 52 -12.25 -7.26 -3.84
C ASP A 52 -10.96 -8.09 -3.77
N ALA A 53 -10.18 -7.97 -2.67
CA ALA A 53 -8.98 -8.79 -2.47
C ALA A 53 -9.30 -10.29 -2.34
N LEU A 54 -10.33 -10.65 -1.56
CA LEU A 54 -10.77 -12.04 -1.39
C LEU A 54 -11.46 -12.61 -2.64
N ALA A 55 -12.13 -11.78 -3.44
CA ALA A 55 -12.66 -12.21 -4.73
C ALA A 55 -11.54 -12.61 -5.71
N ALA A 56 -10.40 -11.89 -5.67
CA ALA A 56 -9.24 -12.21 -6.50
C ALA A 56 -8.46 -13.44 -5.99
N ASN A 57 -8.48 -13.71 -4.69
CA ASN A 57 -7.86 -14.90 -4.09
C ASN A 57 -8.69 -15.39 -2.88
N PRO A 58 -9.65 -16.30 -3.10
CA PRO A 58 -10.55 -16.78 -2.04
C PRO A 58 -9.86 -17.50 -0.88
N ASP A 59 -8.70 -18.11 -1.13
CA ASP A 59 -7.92 -18.85 -0.13
C ASP A 59 -6.87 -17.99 0.58
N ALA A 60 -6.88 -16.67 0.34
CA ALA A 60 -5.94 -15.74 0.97
C ALA A 60 -6.08 -15.73 2.50
N ARG A 61 -4.96 -15.49 3.17
CA ARG A 61 -4.93 -15.20 4.60
C ARG A 61 -4.82 -13.70 4.83
N VAL A 62 -5.40 -13.23 5.94
CA VAL A 62 -5.40 -11.82 6.30
C VAL A 62 -4.51 -11.63 7.53
N GLU A 63 -3.54 -10.73 7.41
CA GLU A 63 -2.74 -10.22 8.53
C GLU A 63 -3.14 -8.77 8.79
N VAL A 64 -3.35 -8.42 10.06
CA VAL A 64 -3.84 -7.10 10.46
C VAL A 64 -2.79 -6.42 11.33
N PHE A 65 -2.28 -5.29 10.83
CA PHE A 65 -1.40 -4.38 11.58
C PHE A 65 -2.22 -3.17 12.03
N MET A 66 -2.70 -3.18 13.28
CA MET A 66 -3.49 -2.07 13.83
C MET A 66 -2.72 -0.74 13.82
N GLU A 67 -1.41 -0.80 14.05
CA GLU A 67 -0.50 0.36 14.11
C GLU A 67 0.67 0.18 13.11
N GLY A 68 0.35 0.11 11.83
CA GLY A 68 1.32 -0.21 10.76
C GLY A 68 2.47 0.78 10.59
N SER A 69 2.37 2.01 11.10
CA SER A 69 3.44 3.01 10.99
C SER A 69 4.55 2.88 12.04
N VAL A 70 4.25 2.19 13.15
CA VAL A 70 5.17 2.01 14.29
C VAL A 70 5.50 0.54 14.56
N THR A 71 4.86 -0.39 13.85
CA THR A 71 5.12 -1.82 13.96
C THR A 71 6.26 -2.23 13.03
N ILE A 72 7.26 -2.94 13.56
CA ILE A 72 8.35 -3.54 12.79
C ILE A 72 8.14 -5.06 12.79
N PRO A 73 7.65 -5.66 11.69
CA PRO A 73 7.46 -7.10 11.62
C PRO A 73 8.81 -7.82 11.58
N LYS A 74 8.99 -8.85 12.42
CA LYS A 74 10.17 -9.72 12.40
C LYS A 74 9.97 -10.78 11.29
N PRO A 75 10.89 -10.89 10.31
CA PRO A 75 10.83 -11.97 9.33
C PRO A 75 11.07 -13.33 10.00
N PRO A 76 10.59 -14.44 9.40
CA PRO A 76 10.91 -15.78 9.88
C PRO A 76 12.43 -15.97 10.02
N GLU A 77 12.86 -16.75 11.02
CA GLU A 77 14.26 -17.14 11.15
C GLU A 77 14.66 -18.00 9.94
N ALA A 78 15.85 -17.73 9.40
CA ALA A 78 16.39 -18.40 8.22
C ALA A 78 16.92 -19.81 8.57
#